data_AF-A0A963TRT2-F1
#
_entry.id   AF-A0A963TRT2-F1
#
_cell.length_a   1.000
_cell.length_b   1.000
_cell.length_c   1.000
_cell.angle_alpha   90.00
_cell.angle_beta   90.00
_cell.angle_gamma   90.00
#
_symmetry.space_group_name_H-M   'P 1'
#
loop_
_entity.id
_entity.type
_entity.pdbx_description
1 polymer ?
#
loop_
_entity_poly.entity_id
_entity_poly.type
_entity_poly.pdbx_seq_one_letter_code
_entity_poly.pdbx_strand_id
1 'polypeptide(L)' 'MEVEAAKMIGAGLAAIGVIGGGVGVGIVFGNYMNAAARNPSLKDELRTYAFLGFALSEATALFALVVALIVLFG' A
#
# COMPACT_ATOMS: atom_id res chain seq x y z
N MET A 1 -26.37 -19.25 -3.93
CA MET A 1 -25.32 -20.19 -3.47
C MET A 1 -24.02 -19.98 -4.25
N GLU A 2 -24.02 -20.02 -5.59
CA GLU A 2 -22.81 -19.74 -6.41
C GLU A 2 -22.28 -18.30 -6.30
N VAL A 3 -23.17 -17.29 -6.37
CA VAL A 3 -22.75 -15.87 -6.32
C VAL A 3 -22.14 -15.50 -4.98
N GLU A 4 -22.68 -16.02 -3.87
CA GLU A 4 -22.14 -15.80 -2.52
C GLU A 4 -20.70 -16.32 -2.40
N ALA A 5 -20.47 -17.55 -2.88
CA ALA A 5 -19.14 -18.15 -2.92
C ALA A 5 -18.18 -17.35 -3.81
N ALA A 6 -18.65 -16.88 -4.97
CA ALA A 6 -17.87 -16.03 -5.86
C ALA A 6 -17.51 -14.68 -5.22
N LYS A 7 -18.42 -14.05 -4.44
CA LYS A 7 -18.13 -12.83 -3.66
C LYS A 7 -17.02 -13.07 -2.64
N MET A 8 -17.09 -14.17 -1.88
CA MET A 8 -16.07 -14.51 -0.88
C MET A 8 -14.69 -14.72 -1.51
N ILE A 9 -14.62 -15.46 -2.63
CA ILE A 9 -13.36 -15.71 -3.34
C ILE A 9 -12.85 -14.41 -3.98
N GLY A 10 -13.72 -13.64 -4.64
CA GLY A 10 -13.37 -12.38 -5.29
C GLY A 10 -12.81 -11.35 -4.32
N ALA A 11 -13.40 -11.22 -3.13
CA ALA A 11 -12.90 -10.35 -2.07
C ALA A 11 -11.51 -10.77 -1.57
N GLY A 12 -11.29 -12.08 -1.39
CA GLY A 12 -9.97 -12.61 -1.03
C GLY A 12 -8.91 -12.34 -2.10
N LEU A 13 -9.26 -12.49 -3.38
CA LEU A 13 -8.36 -12.16 -4.49
C LEU A 13 -8.06 -10.66 -4.57
N ALA A 14 -9.05 -9.80 -4.35
CA ALA A 14 -8.84 -8.35 -4.30
C ALA A 14 -7.84 -7.96 -3.20
N ALA A 15 -7.89 -8.61 -2.03
CA ALA A 15 -6.97 -8.34 -0.92
C ALA A 15 -5.49 -8.61 -1.24
N ILE A 16 -5.17 -9.44 -2.24
CA ILE A 16 -3.78 -9.66 -2.71
C ILE A 16 -3.13 -8.35 -3.16
N GLY A 17 -3.91 -7.39 -3.66
CA GLY A 17 -3.40 -6.07 -4.06
C GLY A 17 -2.73 -5.28 -2.93
N VAL A 18 -3.04 -5.58 -1.66
CA VAL A 18 -2.42 -4.95 -0.48
C VAL A 18 -0.91 -5.26 -0.39
N ILE A 19 -0.45 -6.37 -0.98
CA ILE A 19 0.99 -6.73 -1.02
C ILE A 19 1.79 -5.61 -1.69
N GLY A 20 1.26 -4.99 -2.75
CA GLY A 20 1.91 -3.87 -3.43
C GLY A 20 2.16 -2.69 -2.50
N GLY A 21 1.18 -2.37 -1.64
CA GLY A 21 1.32 -1.36 -0.59
C GLY A 21 2.45 -1.70 0.37
N GLY A 22 2.42 -2.90 0.97
CA GLY A 22 3.44 -3.34 1.93
C GLY A 22 4.86 -3.33 1.36
N VAL A 23 5.04 -3.82 0.12
CA VAL A 23 6.33 -3.78 -0.59
C VAL A 23 6.76 -2.34 -0.85
N GLY A 24 5.86 -1.50 -1.35
CA GLY A 24 6.14 -0.10 -1.66
C GLY A 24 6.54 0.71 -0.41
N VAL A 25 5.85 0.52 0.72
CA VAL A 25 6.22 1.12 2.01
C VAL A 25 7.64 0.70 2.42
N GLY A 26 7.96 -0.60 2.32
CA GLY A 26 9.29 -1.12 2.62
C GLY A 26 10.38 -0.49 1.76
N ILE A 27 10.14 -0.34 0.46
CA ILE A 27 11.08 0.29 -0.47
C ILE A 27 11.27 1.79 -0.17
N VAL A 28 10.18 2.52 0.05
CA VAL A 28 10.22 3.98 0.31
C VAL A 28 11.00 4.26 1.58
N PHE A 29 10.67 3.61 2.69
CA PHE A 29 11.33 3.86 3.97
C PHE A 29 12.73 3.25 4.03
N GLY A 30 12.99 2.12 3.35
CA GLY A 30 14.33 1.57 3.21
C GLY A 30 15.29 2.53 2.50
N ASN A 31 14.84 3.13 1.39
CA ASN A 31 15.63 4.14 0.68
C ASN A 31 15.79 5.44 1.48
N TYR A 32 14.75 5.89 2.18
CA TYR A 32 14.85 7.04 3.07
C TYR A 32 15.91 6.84 4.16
N MET A 33 15.92 5.68 4.84
CA MET A 33 16.92 5.38 5.87
C MET A 33 18.34 5.36 5.30
N ASN A 34 18.53 4.74 4.13
CA ASN A 34 19.84 4.72 3.44
C ASN A 34 20.31 6.12 3.04
N ALA A 35 19.41 6.97 2.52
CA ALA A 35 19.73 8.33 2.12
C ALA A 35 20.03 9.23 3.34
N ALA A 36 19.20 9.15 4.38
CA ALA A 36 19.38 9.91 5.62
C ALA A 36 20.66 9.50 6.37
N ALA A 37 21.04 8.23 6.34
CA ALA A 37 22.31 7.75 6.90
C ALA A 37 23.53 8.30 6.16
N ARG A 38 23.44 8.47 4.83
CA ARG A 38 24.52 9.01 3.99
C ARG A 38 24.66 10.53 4.11
N ASN A 39 23.53 11.24 4.23
CA ASN A 39 23.54 12.69 4.39
C ASN A 39 22.47 13.15 5.41
N PRO A 40 22.81 13.22 6.70
CA PRO A 40 21.88 13.57 7.75
C PRO A 40 21.27 14.98 7.63
N SER A 41 21.92 15.92 6.92
CA SER A 41 21.42 17.29 6.77
C SER A 41 20.15 17.38 5.91
N LEU A 42 19.91 16.40 5.03
CA LEU A 42 18.74 16.34 4.16
C LEU A 42 17.58 15.54 4.76
N LYS A 43 17.72 15.00 5.97
CA LYS A 43 16.76 14.08 6.58
C LYS A 43 15.33 14.65 6.61
N ASP A 44 15.16 15.90 7.02
CA ASP A 44 13.82 16.49 7.15
C ASP A 44 13.14 16.75 5.81
N GLU A 45 13.92 17.11 4.79
CA GLU A 45 13.43 17.25 3.42
C GLU A 45 13.04 15.88 2.84
N LEU A 46 13.94 14.89 2.95
CA LEU A 46 13.70 13.52 2.50
C LEU A 46 12.51 12.86 3.20
N ARG A 47 12.26 13.20 4.47
CA ARG A 47 11.11 12.70 5.23
C ARG A 47 9.79 13.12 4.57
N THR A 48 9.72 14.34 4.05
CA THR A 48 8.52 14.84 3.36
C THR A 48 8.25 14.03 2.08
N TYR A 49 9.28 13.79 1.27
CA TYR A 49 9.16 12.95 0.08
C TYR A 49 8.85 11.48 0.42
N ALA A 50 9.42 10.95 1.51
CA ALA A 50 9.13 9.60 1.98
C ALA A 50 7.66 9.44 2.38
N PHE A 51 7.08 10.40 3.12
CA PHE A 51 5.66 10.35 3.47
C PHE A 51 4.74 10.51 2.25
N LEU A 52 5.13 11.34 1.27
CA LEU A 52 4.41 11.42 0.00
C LEU A 52 4.44 10.07 -0.75
N GLY A 53 5.62 9.46 -0.88
CA GLY A 53 5.78 8.15 -1.51
C GLY A 53 5.00 7.04 -0.79
N PHE A 54 5.02 7.05 0.55
CA PHE A 54 4.23 6.18 1.39
C PHE A 54 2.72 6.34 1.11
N ALA A 55 2.22 7.57 1.10
CA ALA A 55 0.79 7.84 0.87
C ALA A 55 0.34 7.37 -0.52
N LEU A 56 1.17 7.57 -1.55
CA LEU A 56 0.89 7.10 -2.91
C LEU A 56 0.92 5.57 -3.00
N SER A 57 1.87 4.92 -2.31
CA SER A 57 1.94 3.46 -2.21
C SER A 57 0.68 2.90 -1.54
N GLU A 58 0.30 3.45 -0.39
CA GLU A 58 -0.90 3.04 0.36
C GLU A 58 -2.20 3.30 -0.40
N ALA A 59 -2.29 4.37 -1.20
CA ALA A 59 -3.49 4.63 -2.00
C ALA A 59 -3.83 3.44 -2.91
N THR A 60 -2.83 2.75 -3.48
CA THR A 60 -3.04 1.55 -4.30
C THR A 60 -3.57 0.36 -3.50
N ALA A 61 -3.05 0.16 -2.28
CA ALA A 61 -3.54 -0.89 -1.37
C ALA A 61 -4.95 -0.58 -0.86
N LEU A 62 -5.26 0.70 -0.62
CA LEU A 62 -6.61 1.13 -0.25
C LEU A 62 -7.62 0.89 -1.36
N PHE A 63 -7.25 1.07 -2.63
CA PHE A 63 -8.15 0.70 -3.73
C PHE A 63 -8.44 -0.80 -3.76
N ALA A 64 -7.44 -1.65 -3.50
CA ALA A 64 -7.64 -3.09 -3.37
C ALA A 64 -8.62 -3.45 -2.24
N LEU A 65 -8.49 -2.79 -1.08
CA LEU A 65 -9.44 -2.93 0.03
C LEU A 65 -10.84 -2.45 -0.34
N VAL A 66 -10.97 -1.29 -1.00
CA VAL A 66 -12.27 -0.74 -1.43
C VAL A 66 -12.96 -1.71 -2.37
N VAL A 67 -12.25 -2.27 -3.35
CA VAL A 67 -12.80 -3.28 -4.26
C VAL A 67 -13.26 -4.52 -3.48
N ALA A 68 -12.46 -5.01 -2.52
CA ALA A 68 -12.84 -6.14 -1.69
C ALA A 68 -14.13 -5.86 -0.89
N LEU A 69 -14.26 -4.66 -0.31
CA LEU A 69 -15.45 -4.27 0.45
C LEU A 69 -16.69 -4.13 -0.44
N ILE A 70 -16.55 -3.58 -1.65
CA ILE A 70 -17.64 -3.51 -2.63
C ILE A 70 -18.06 -4.92 -3.05
N VAL A 71 -17.11 -5.83 -3.27
CA VAL A 71 -17.42 -7.22 -3.62
C VAL A 71 -18.11 -7.96 -2.48
N LEU A 72 -17.86 -7.62 -1.20
CA LEU A 72 -18.53 -8.25 -0.06
C LEU A 72 -19.92 -7.67 0.21
N PHE A 73 -20.05 -6.35 0.20
CA PHE A 73 -21.20 -5.64 0.76
C PHE A 73 -21.98 -4.80 -0.25
N GLY A 74 -21.44 -4.61 -1.45
CA GLY A 74 -22.14 -3.99 -2.58
C GLY A 74 -23.06 -4.97 -3.32
#